data_AF-A0A6I7NN10-F1
#
_entry.id   AF-A0A6I7NN10-F1
#
_cell.length_a   1.000
_cell.length_b   1.000
_cell.length_c   1.000
_cell.angle_alpha   90.00
_cell.angle_beta   90.00
_cell.angle_gamma   90.00
#
_symmetry.space_group_name_H-M   'P 1'
#
loop_
_entity.id
_entity.type
_entity.pdbx_description
1 polymer ?
#
loop_
_entity_poly.entity_id
_entity_poly.type
_entity_poly.pdbx_seq_one_letter_code
_entity_poly.pdbx_strand_id
1 'polypeptide(L)'
;MIFKQKFYYLTKTPLSAEGPKDVEVIDRADDSNEFPELFKRYEELRSHAFNDDKLYSIVRADDIYDLVRTGTEKEARELAYENAEPEIITNLQHRVMQLGDKNAEAILKEIHQINA
;
A
#
# COMPACT_ATOMS: atom_id res chain seq x y z
N MET A 1 -12.38 7.64 -30.15
CA MET A 1 -11.43 7.65 -29.01
C MET A 1 -12.26 7.88 -27.76
N ILE A 2 -12.50 6.86 -26.95
CA ILE A 2 -13.30 6.99 -25.73
C ILE A 2 -12.34 7.51 -24.66
N PHE A 3 -12.35 8.82 -24.41
CA PHE A 3 -11.60 9.39 -23.29
C PHE A 3 -12.13 8.79 -22.00
N LYS A 4 -11.29 8.06 -21.26
CA LYS A 4 -11.63 7.54 -19.93
C LYS A 4 -11.06 8.51 -18.90
N GLN A 5 -11.95 9.21 -18.19
CA GLN A 5 -11.55 10.06 -17.09
C GLN A 5 -10.82 9.21 -16.04
N LYS A 6 -9.71 9.75 -15.52
CA LYS A 6 -8.93 9.14 -14.45
C LYS A 6 -8.86 10.07 -13.27
N PHE A 7 -8.88 9.49 -12.09
CA PHE A 7 -8.79 10.17 -10.80
C PHE A 7 -7.55 9.69 -10.06
N TYR A 8 -7.11 10.46 -9.06
CA TYR A 8 -6.10 9.99 -8.11
C TYR A 8 -6.82 9.42 -6.90
N TYR A 9 -6.51 8.17 -6.55
CA TYR A 9 -7.04 7.48 -5.39
C TYR A 9 -5.92 7.32 -4.36
N LEU A 10 -6.21 7.69 -3.13
CA LEU A 10 -5.38 7.37 -1.97
C LEU A 10 -5.84 6.03 -1.41
N THR A 11 -4.95 5.05 -1.44
CA THR A 11 -5.24 3.68 -1.01
C THR A 11 -4.41 3.29 0.21
N LYS A 12 -4.94 2.35 0.99
CA LYS A 12 -4.28 1.69 2.11
C LYS A 12 -4.31 0.18 1.87
N THR A 13 -3.15 -0.45 1.89
CA THR A 13 -3.01 -1.91 1.80
C THR A 13 -2.37 -2.43 3.07
N PRO A 14 -3.08 -3.25 3.88
CA PRO A 14 -2.49 -3.84 5.07
C PRO A 14 -1.45 -4.90 4.69
N LEU A 15 -0.46 -5.14 5.56
CA LEU A 15 0.54 -6.20 5.35
C LEU A 15 -0.06 -7.62 5.29
N SER A 16 -1.28 -7.79 5.79
CA SER A 16 -2.02 -9.06 5.73
C SER A 16 -2.94 -9.15 4.50
N ALA A 17 -2.83 -8.24 3.52
CA ALA A 17 -3.67 -8.26 2.34
C ALA A 17 -3.44 -9.53 1.51
N GLU A 18 -4.53 -10.20 1.13
CA GLU A 18 -4.51 -11.39 0.26
C GLU A 18 -4.80 -11.03 -1.21
N GLY A 19 -5.22 -9.80 -1.45
CA GLY A 19 -5.54 -9.32 -2.79
C GLY A 19 -6.22 -7.95 -2.80
N PRO A 20 -6.70 -7.52 -3.97
CA PRO A 20 -7.37 -6.23 -4.15
C PRO A 20 -8.60 -5.99 -3.25
N LYS A 21 -9.25 -7.06 -2.79
CA LYS A 21 -10.40 -6.98 -1.87
C LYS A 21 -10.05 -6.33 -0.53
N ASP A 22 -8.80 -6.48 -0.10
CA ASP A 22 -8.31 -6.02 1.21
C ASP A 22 -7.72 -4.61 1.14
N VAL A 23 -7.59 -4.04 -0.07
CA VAL A 23 -7.16 -2.65 -0.27
C VAL A 23 -8.32 -1.73 0.04
N GLU A 24 -8.12 -0.78 0.96
CA GLU A 24 -9.06 0.28 1.27
C GLU A 24 -8.78 1.51 0.39
N VAL A 25 -9.84 2.08 -0.19
CA VAL A 25 -9.78 3.41 -0.83
C VAL A 25 -10.16 4.43 0.25
N ILE A 26 -9.19 5.22 0.68
CA ILE A 26 -9.36 6.20 1.76
C ILE A 26 -10.05 7.45 1.23
N ASP A 27 -9.60 7.92 0.06
CA ASP A 27 -10.01 9.20 -0.50
C ASP A 27 -9.67 9.27 -1.99
N ARG A 28 -10.20 10.28 -2.68
CA ARG A 28 -9.98 10.50 -4.11
C ARG A 28 -9.99 12.00 -4.43
N ALA A 29 -9.12 12.41 -5.34
CA ALA A 29 -9.18 13.73 -5.97
C ALA A 29 -9.95 13.64 -7.29
N ASP A 30 -11.06 14.37 -7.38
CA ASP A 30 -11.91 14.45 -8.57
C ASP A 30 -11.33 15.40 -9.62
N ASP A 31 -10.56 16.38 -9.18
CA ASP A 31 -9.86 17.35 -10.03
C ASP A 31 -8.44 17.69 -9.53
N SER A 32 -7.77 18.61 -10.24
CA SER A 32 -6.38 18.99 -9.95
C SER A 32 -6.23 19.95 -8.76
N ASN A 33 -7.30 20.62 -8.34
CA ASN A 33 -7.29 21.50 -7.17
C ASN A 33 -7.34 20.71 -5.87
N GLU A 34 -7.92 19.50 -5.88
CA GLU A 34 -8.01 18.60 -4.73
C GLU A 34 -6.74 17.77 -4.51
N PHE A 35 -5.93 17.57 -5.57
CA PHE A 35 -4.72 16.75 -5.51
C PHE A 35 -3.70 17.18 -4.44
N PRO A 36 -3.40 18.47 -4.21
CA PRO A 36 -2.46 18.88 -3.18
C PRO A 36 -2.86 18.44 -1.77
N GLU A 37 -4.15 18.52 -1.42
CA GLU A 37 -4.64 18.06 -0.11
C GLU A 37 -4.61 16.53 -0.01
N LEU A 38 -4.97 15.83 -1.09
CA LEU A 38 -4.85 14.38 -1.16
C LEU A 38 -3.37 13.92 -0.97
N PHE A 39 -2.43 14.60 -1.62
CA PHE A 39 -1.00 14.32 -1.51
C PHE A 39 -0.47 14.61 -0.11
N LYS A 40 -0.92 15.69 0.52
CA LYS A 40 -0.58 15.99 1.91
C LYS A 40 -1.05 14.89 2.86
N ARG A 41 -2.29 14.43 2.70
CA ARG A 41 -2.86 13.32 3.49
C ARG A 41 -2.09 12.02 3.29
N TYR A 42 -1.66 11.73 2.06
CA TYR A 42 -0.77 10.61 1.74
C TYR A 42 0.55 10.69 2.53
N GLU A 43 1.23 11.83 2.49
CA GLU A 43 2.50 12.03 3.19
C GLU A 43 2.35 11.94 4.73
N GLU A 44 1.24 12.44 5.28
CA GLU A 44 0.91 12.31 6.70
C GLU A 44 0.70 10.85 7.11
N LEU A 45 -0.06 10.09 6.33
CA LEU A 45 -0.37 8.68 6.64
C LEU A 45 0.85 7.78 6.57
N ARG A 46 1.68 7.92 5.53
CA ARG A 46 2.92 7.12 5.41
C ARG A 46 4.01 7.52 6.41
N SER A 47 3.81 8.62 7.14
CA SER A 47 4.87 9.20 7.97
C SER A 47 5.35 8.30 9.11
N HIS A 48 4.50 7.38 9.56
CA HIS A 48 4.84 6.37 10.56
C HIS A 48 6.01 5.47 10.14
N ALA A 49 6.24 5.30 8.83
CA ALA A 49 7.31 4.47 8.29
C ALA A 49 8.64 5.22 8.07
N PHE A 50 8.71 6.52 8.40
CA PHE A 50 9.95 7.28 8.33
C PHE A 50 10.88 6.97 9.52
N ASN A 51 12.18 6.88 9.27
CA ASN A 51 13.19 6.83 10.33
C ASN A 51 13.53 8.24 10.86
N ASP A 52 14.45 8.31 11.82
CA ASP A 52 14.91 9.58 12.41
C ASP A 52 15.52 10.55 11.38
N ASP A 53 16.05 10.02 10.27
CA ASP A 53 16.58 10.79 9.13
C ASP A 53 15.50 11.20 8.11
N LYS A 54 14.21 10.94 8.40
CA LYS A 54 13.06 11.18 7.51
C LYS A 54 13.10 10.38 6.21
N LEU A 55 13.78 9.24 6.20
CA LEU A 55 13.82 8.32 5.06
C LEU A 55 12.76 7.23 5.23
N TYR A 56 11.98 7.01 4.17
CA TYR A 56 10.91 6.01 4.18
C TYR A 56 11.53 4.62 4.25
N SER A 57 10.97 3.77 5.11
CA SER A 57 11.46 2.43 5.33
C SER A 57 10.30 1.44 5.29
N ILE A 58 10.25 0.63 4.23
CA ILE A 58 9.16 -0.33 4.06
C ILE A 58 9.05 -1.31 5.23
N VAL A 59 10.18 -1.71 5.83
CA VAL A 59 10.21 -2.64 6.98
C VAL A 59 9.65 -2.05 8.28
N ARG A 60 9.42 -0.73 8.32
CA ARG A 60 8.76 -0.04 9.44
C ARG A 60 7.30 0.27 9.17
N ALA A 61 6.83 0.10 7.93
CA ALA A 61 5.46 0.38 7.57
C ALA A 61 4.54 -0.69 8.15
N ASP A 62 3.52 -0.27 8.90
CA ASP A 62 2.44 -1.16 9.37
C ASP A 62 1.38 -1.35 8.27
N ASP A 63 1.24 -0.35 7.40
CA ASP A 63 0.34 -0.32 6.26
C ASP A 63 1.03 0.38 5.08
N ILE A 64 0.78 -0.09 3.87
CA ILE A 64 1.31 0.51 2.64
C ILE A 64 0.27 1.48 2.10
N TYR A 65 0.64 2.76 2.06
CA TYR A 65 -0.15 3.81 1.43
C TYR A 65 0.36 4.06 0.02
N ASP A 66 -0.56 4.28 -0.92
CA ASP A 66 -0.22 4.59 -2.32
C ASP A 66 -1.18 5.62 -2.92
N LEU A 67 -0.71 6.34 -3.95
CA LEU A 67 -1.50 7.24 -4.78
C LEU A 67 -1.55 6.72 -6.21
N VAL A 68 -2.66 6.07 -6.55
CA VAL A 68 -2.83 5.42 -7.86
C VAL A 68 -3.76 6.23 -8.77
N ARG A 69 -3.43 6.27 -10.07
CA ARG A 69 -4.21 7.03 -11.07
C ARG A 69 -5.00 6.12 -12.01
N THR A 70 -6.27 5.88 -11.70
CA THR A 70 -7.12 4.90 -12.42
C THR A 70 -8.50 5.49 -12.74
N GLY A 71 -9.35 4.72 -13.46
CA GLY A 71 -10.68 5.18 -13.85
C GLY A 71 -11.81 4.75 -12.90
N THR A 72 -11.57 3.79 -12.02
CA THR A 72 -12.55 3.27 -11.06
C THR A 72 -11.88 2.85 -9.76
N GLU A 73 -12.64 2.77 -8.67
CA GLU A 73 -12.14 2.24 -7.39
C GLU A 73 -11.66 0.80 -7.51
N LYS A 74 -12.33 -0.03 -8.34
CA LYS A 74 -11.90 -1.41 -8.58
C LYS A 74 -10.49 -1.45 -9.18
N GLU A 75 -10.26 -0.66 -10.24
CA GLU A 75 -8.95 -0.54 -10.87
C GLU A 75 -7.90 0.04 -9.90
N ALA A 76 -8.30 0.98 -9.03
CA ALA A 76 -7.42 1.52 -8.00
C ALA A 76 -6.96 0.44 -7.03
N ARG A 77 -7.88 -0.39 -6.53
CA ARG A 77 -7.57 -1.50 -5.61
C ARG A 77 -6.68 -2.55 -6.26
N GLU A 78 -6.94 -2.89 -7.52
CA GLU A 78 -6.12 -3.84 -8.28
C GLU A 78 -4.68 -3.34 -8.43
N LEU A 79 -4.50 -2.10 -8.89
CA LEU A 79 -3.17 -1.51 -9.08
C LEU A 79 -2.44 -1.28 -7.75
N ALA A 80 -3.14 -0.83 -6.71
CA ALA A 80 -2.54 -0.63 -5.40
C ALA A 80 -2.06 -1.93 -4.75
N TYR A 81 -2.80 -3.04 -4.92
CA TYR A 81 -2.32 -4.35 -4.46
C TYR A 81 -1.10 -4.80 -5.27
N GLU A 82 -1.13 -4.69 -6.60
CA GLU A 82 0.00 -5.04 -7.46
C GLU A 82 1.29 -4.28 -7.08
N ASN A 83 1.16 -2.98 -6.79
CA ASN A 83 2.27 -2.15 -6.32
C ASN A 83 2.76 -2.54 -4.92
N ALA A 84 1.83 -2.85 -4.01
CA ALA A 84 2.13 -3.13 -2.61
C ALA A 84 2.68 -4.54 -2.37
N GLU A 85 2.30 -5.54 -3.18
CA GLU A 85 2.64 -6.95 -2.93
C GLU A 85 4.15 -7.21 -2.73
N PRO A 86 5.08 -6.70 -3.57
CA PRO A 86 6.52 -6.87 -3.33
C PRO A 86 7.00 -6.22 -2.03
N GLU A 87 6.40 -5.09 -1.66
CA GLU A 87 6.69 -4.35 -0.43
C GLU A 87 6.20 -5.09 0.82
N ILE A 88 5.00 -5.68 0.75
CA ILE A 88 4.45 -6.57 1.78
C ILE A 88 5.40 -7.74 2.03
N ILE A 89 5.77 -8.46 0.96
CA ILE A 89 6.66 -9.62 1.07
C ILE A 89 7.98 -9.22 1.73
N THR A 90 8.59 -8.11 1.28
CA THR A 90 9.85 -7.61 1.83
C THR A 90 9.74 -7.29 3.32
N ASN A 91 8.67 -6.62 3.73
CA ASN A 91 8.42 -6.30 5.14
C ASN A 91 8.24 -7.59 5.97
N LEU A 92 7.37 -8.49 5.54
CA LEU A 92 7.09 -9.73 6.26
C LEU A 92 8.34 -10.59 6.42
N GLN A 93 9.15 -10.73 5.37
CA GLN A 93 10.43 -11.46 5.44
C GLN A 93 11.35 -10.86 6.50
N HIS A 94 11.43 -9.53 6.54
CA HIS A 94 12.22 -8.84 7.55
C HIS A 94 11.70 -9.05 8.97
N ARG A 95 10.37 -9.06 9.19
CA ARG A 95 9.75 -9.37 10.49
C ARG A 95 10.06 -10.81 10.93
N VAL A 96 10.00 -11.78 10.02
CA VAL A 96 10.40 -13.17 10.31
C VAL A 96 11.88 -13.23 10.71
N MET A 97 12.76 -12.64 9.90
CA MET A 97 14.21 -12.71 10.11
C MET A 97 14.67 -12.00 11.40
N GLN A 98 14.08 -10.86 11.74
CA GLN A 98 14.54 -10.07 12.90
C GLN A 98 13.78 -10.35 14.19
N LEU A 99 12.48 -10.62 14.10
CA LEU A 99 11.60 -10.71 15.27
C LEU A 99 11.07 -12.13 15.50
N GLY A 100 11.32 -13.06 14.58
CA GLY A 100 10.75 -14.42 14.65
C GLY A 100 9.23 -14.41 14.59
N ASP A 101 8.64 -13.45 13.88
CA ASP A 101 7.18 -13.23 13.83
C ASP A 101 6.47 -14.40 13.12
N LYS A 102 5.79 -15.24 13.91
CA LYS A 102 5.04 -16.41 13.42
C LYS A 102 3.83 -16.07 12.58
N ASN A 103 3.22 -14.90 12.78
CA ASN A 103 2.12 -14.46 11.95
C ASN A 103 2.63 -14.04 10.57
N ALA A 104 3.77 -13.33 10.51
CA ALA A 104 4.41 -12.98 9.25
C ALA A 104 4.87 -14.22 8.47
N GLU A 105 5.41 -15.22 9.16
CA GLU A 105 5.79 -16.52 8.56
C GLU A 105 4.58 -17.23 7.96
N ALA A 106 3.44 -17.24 8.66
CA ALA A 106 2.21 -17.84 8.16
C ALA A 106 1.67 -17.11 6.91
N ILE A 107 1.62 -15.77 6.93
CA ILE A 107 1.16 -14.96 5.79
C ILE A 107 2.04 -15.22 4.56
N LEU A 108 3.37 -15.19 4.70
CA LEU A 108 4.29 -15.48 3.59
C LEU A 108 4.03 -16.85 2.97
N LYS A 109 3.80 -17.86 3.81
CA LYS A 109 3.59 -19.24 3.35
C LYS A 109 2.21 -19.46 2.73
N GLU A 110 1.15 -19.00 3.37
CA GLU A 110 -0.24 -19.30 2.98
C GLU A 110 -0.71 -18.41 1.82
N ILE A 111 -0.31 -17.15 1.81
CA ILE A 111 -0.80 -16.15 0.85
C ILE A 111 0.19 -16.01 -0.32
N HIS A 112 1.47 -15.77 0.00
CA HIS A 112 2.49 -15.51 -1.02
C HIS A 112 3.28 -16.76 -1.46
N GLN A 113 3.01 -17.93 -0.86
CA GLN A 113 3.69 -19.21 -1.17
C GLN A 113 5.22 -19.16 -1.04
N ILE A 114 5.73 -18.33 -0.12
CA ILE A 114 7.15 -18.14 0.17
C ILE A 114 7.46 -18.80 1.53
N ASN A 115 8.49 -19.63 1.57
CA ASN A 115 9.06 -20.13 2.83
C ASN A 115 10.17 -19.18 3.29
N ALA A 116 10.03 -18.62 4.49
CA ALA A 116 10.96 -17.66 5.10
C ALA A 116 11.37 -18.12 6.50
#